data_AF-A0A7V8XPX8-F1
#
_entry.id   AF-A0A7V8XPX8-F1
#
_cell.length_a   1.000
_cell.length_b   1.000
_cell.length_c   1.000
_cell.angle_alpha   90.00
_cell.angle_beta   90.00
_cell.angle_gamma   90.00
#
_symmetry.space_group_name_H-M   'P 1'
#
loop_
_entity.id
_entity.type
_entity.pdbx_description
1 polymer ?
#
loop_
_entity_poly.entity_id
_entity_poly.type
_entity_poly.pdbx_seq_one_letter_code
_entity_poly.pdbx_strand_id
1 'polypeptide(L)'
;MDTLALRALIAAAPLLAIGVLLAGFGWPARRAMPVGYLLVVLAGVFVWDIGWRDIAASSMQGLIIAAGLLYIVFGALLLLATLTASGAMVTIRAGFTRISPDRRVLAIIIGWLFGSFIEGASGFGTPAAIVSPLFAGARLLAMAAVMGGLVIQSTPVSFGAVGTPILVGVAGGLGGSPAVEAHLAILGMSLPSYLAAIGVQVAILHALVGTLLPLFLVCMLTGFFGRNRNFREGLEIWPFALFSSLAMTIPYVLVAVFLGPEFPSLLGALIGLALVMLAARRGLFMPRTPWDFSPPSCVREPDARTSRTLRRCRSAPTGVRRSAADSRMGCRTEGRPAETSVNAVWDKMQAGRAVYWSDRSRWNSMHAPACAGWR
;
A
#
# COMPACT_ATOMS: atom_id res chain seq x y z
N MET A 1 36.87 3.97 23.15
CA MET A 1 35.72 3.50 22.32
C MET A 1 35.95 3.97 20.89
N ASP A 2 37.06 3.55 20.27
CA ASP A 2 37.73 4.38 19.25
C ASP A 2 37.68 3.78 17.86
N THR A 3 37.11 2.59 17.72
CA THR A 3 36.86 2.00 16.41
C THR A 3 35.58 2.59 15.82
N LEU A 4 35.68 3.12 14.61
CA LEU A 4 34.56 3.63 13.83
C LEU A 4 33.42 2.61 13.74
N ALA A 5 33.77 1.33 13.60
CA ALA A 5 32.83 0.22 13.55
C ALA A 5 31.96 0.10 14.82
N LEU A 6 32.54 0.27 16.01
CA LEU A 6 31.79 0.22 17.26
C LEU A 6 30.81 1.40 17.37
N ARG A 7 31.25 2.60 17.02
CA ARG A 7 30.39 3.80 17.02
C ARG A 7 29.26 3.69 16.00
N ALA A 8 29.54 3.13 14.82
CA ALA A 8 28.52 2.86 13.81
C ALA A 8 27.49 1.83 14.30
N LEU A 9 27.94 0.78 15.00
CA LEU A 9 27.03 -0.23 15.56
C LEU A 9 26.14 0.36 16.66
N ILE A 10 26.71 1.19 17.54
CA ILE A 10 25.93 1.89 18.58
C ILE A 10 24.91 2.84 17.94
N ALA A 11 25.30 3.59 16.91
CA ALA A 11 24.38 4.48 16.19
C ALA A 11 23.25 3.69 15.49
N ALA A 12 23.54 2.48 15.00
CA ALA A 12 22.54 1.60 14.40
C ALA A 12 21.67 0.86 15.42
N ALA A 13 22.12 0.72 16.68
CA ALA A 13 21.46 -0.10 17.69
C ALA A 13 19.99 0.26 17.94
N PRO A 14 19.58 1.55 18.05
CA PRO A 14 18.17 1.89 18.20
C PRO A 14 17.30 1.43 17.02
N LEU A 15 17.81 1.57 15.78
CA LEU A 15 17.11 1.13 14.58
C LEU A 15 16.98 -0.40 14.53
N LEU A 16 18.06 -1.11 14.83
CA LEU A 16 18.08 -2.57 14.89
C LEU A 16 17.13 -3.09 15.99
N ALA A 17 17.14 -2.45 17.17
CA ALA A 17 16.25 -2.80 18.27
C ALA A 17 14.77 -2.59 17.88
N ILE A 18 14.41 -1.46 17.27
CA ILE A 18 13.05 -1.23 16.76
C ILE A 18 12.69 -2.32 15.72
N GLY A 19 13.59 -2.65 14.80
CA GLY A 19 13.38 -3.70 13.80
C GLY A 19 13.09 -5.06 14.43
N VAL A 20 13.88 -5.45 15.44
CA VAL A 20 13.69 -6.71 16.18
C VAL A 20 12.38 -6.70 16.98
N LEU A 21 12.04 -5.58 17.64
CA LEU A 21 10.79 -5.46 18.39
C LEU A 21 9.56 -5.55 17.48
N LEU A 22 9.58 -4.87 16.34
CA LEU A 22 8.45 -4.86 15.39
C LEU A 22 8.33 -6.17 14.62
N ALA A 23 9.40 -6.60 13.95
CA ALA A 23 9.37 -7.75 13.04
C ALA A 23 9.60 -9.08 13.75
N GLY A 24 10.49 -9.12 14.75
CA GLY A 24 10.81 -10.33 15.51
C GLY A 24 9.77 -10.64 16.59
N PHE A 25 9.47 -9.66 17.44
CA PHE A 25 8.53 -9.83 18.56
C PHE A 25 7.09 -9.42 18.24
N GLY A 26 6.82 -8.85 17.06
CA GLY A 26 5.47 -8.43 16.67
C GLY A 26 4.90 -7.31 17.55
N TRP A 27 5.76 -6.50 18.19
CA TRP A 27 5.28 -5.43 19.07
C TRP A 27 4.58 -4.34 18.24
N PRO A 28 3.49 -3.76 18.76
CA PRO A 28 2.89 -2.59 18.13
C PRO A 28 3.86 -1.42 18.19
N ALA A 29 3.91 -0.61 17.12
CA ALA A 29 4.79 0.56 17.02
C ALA A 29 4.67 1.53 18.21
N ARG A 30 3.47 1.67 18.79
CA ARG A 30 3.22 2.45 20.01
C ARG A 30 4.11 2.04 21.19
N ARG A 31 4.52 0.77 21.29
CA ARG A 31 5.41 0.26 22.35
C ARG A 31 6.88 0.24 21.91
N ALA A 32 7.15 -0.10 20.65
CA ALA A 32 8.52 -0.21 20.16
C ALA A 32 9.22 1.17 20.02
N MET A 33 8.50 2.19 19.54
CA MET A 33 9.10 3.51 19.27
C MET A 33 9.63 4.21 20.54
N PRO A 34 8.92 4.23 21.69
CA PRO A 34 9.47 4.78 22.94
C PRO A 34 10.75 4.07 23.41
N VAL A 35 10.86 2.75 23.19
CA VAL A 35 12.10 2.01 23.51
C VAL A 35 13.25 2.49 22.63
N GLY A 36 13.01 2.65 21.33
CA GLY A 36 14.00 3.21 20.41
C GLY A 36 14.45 4.62 20.81
N TYR A 37 13.50 5.50 21.18
CA TYR A 37 13.82 6.83 21.69
C TYR A 37 14.69 6.77 22.95
N LEU A 38 14.34 5.91 23.92
CA LEU A 38 15.15 5.74 25.12
C LEU A 38 16.57 5.26 24.77
N LEU A 39 16.71 4.31 23.85
CA LEU A 39 18.03 3.85 23.39
C LEU A 39 18.85 4.97 22.74
N VAL A 40 18.23 5.84 21.94
CA VAL A 40 18.92 7.02 21.36
C VAL A 40 19.38 7.97 22.45
N VAL A 41 18.52 8.27 23.44
CA VAL A 41 18.86 9.14 24.57
C VAL A 41 20.01 8.56 25.38
N LEU A 42 19.93 7.27 25.74
CA LEU A 42 20.98 6.58 26.48
C LEU A 42 22.30 6.60 25.71
N ALA A 43 22.27 6.31 24.40
CA ALA A 43 23.47 6.36 23.58
C ALA A 43 24.04 7.79 23.50
N GLY A 44 23.19 8.81 23.32
CA GLY A 44 23.60 10.21 23.30
C GLY A 44 24.31 10.63 24.59
N VAL A 45 23.79 10.24 25.75
CA VAL A 45 24.36 10.59 27.06
C VAL A 45 25.65 9.81 27.33
N PHE A 46 25.65 8.49 27.11
CA PHE A 46 26.75 7.63 27.57
C PHE A 46 27.86 7.41 26.54
N VAL A 47 27.63 7.70 25.26
CA VAL A 47 28.61 7.44 24.18
C VAL A 47 29.10 8.72 23.53
N TRP A 48 28.24 9.74 23.43
CA TRP A 48 28.56 11.03 22.82
C TRP A 48 28.57 12.20 23.81
N ASP A 49 28.37 11.94 25.11
CA ASP A 49 28.38 12.95 26.18
C ASP A 49 27.49 14.18 25.87
N ILE A 50 26.35 13.95 25.21
CA ILE A 50 25.43 15.03 24.82
C ILE A 50 24.74 15.58 26.06
N GLY A 51 24.74 16.92 26.19
CA GLY A 51 24.11 17.61 27.30
C GLY A 51 22.59 17.44 27.34
N TRP A 52 22.02 17.38 28.54
CA TRP A 52 20.56 17.23 28.73
C TRP A 52 19.73 18.35 28.09
N ARG A 53 20.29 19.55 27.97
CA ARG A 53 19.63 20.68 27.29
C ARG A 53 19.47 20.42 25.80
N ASP A 54 20.51 19.90 25.16
CA ASP A 54 20.49 19.57 23.73
C ASP A 54 19.53 18.42 23.47
N ILE A 55 19.54 17.39 24.32
CA ILE A 55 18.59 16.26 24.25
C ILE A 55 17.14 16.77 24.36
N ALA A 56 16.86 17.65 25.33
CA ALA A 56 15.53 18.22 25.50
C ALA A 56 15.12 19.08 24.29
N ALA A 57 16.03 19.90 23.77
CA ALA A 57 15.80 20.71 22.58
C ALA A 57 15.53 19.85 21.34
N SER A 58 16.35 18.83 21.08
CA SER A 58 16.16 17.89 19.98
C SER A 58 14.85 17.10 20.12
N SER A 59 14.45 16.76 21.34
CA SER A 59 13.17 16.08 21.60
C SER A 59 11.98 16.99 21.28
N MET A 60 12.04 18.26 21.66
CA MET A 60 11.02 19.25 21.31
C MET A 60 10.96 19.49 19.80
N GLN A 61 12.11 19.62 19.14
CA GLN A 61 12.19 19.70 17.68
C GLN A 61 11.55 18.48 17.01
N GLY A 62 11.84 17.28 17.51
CA GLY A 62 11.22 16.03 17.03
C GLY A 62 9.70 16.03 17.17
N LEU A 63 9.16 16.53 18.29
CA LEU A 63 7.72 16.68 18.49
C LEU A 63 7.09 17.69 17.51
N ILE A 64 7.76 18.80 17.23
CA ILE A 64 7.31 19.80 16.26
C ILE A 64 7.27 19.19 14.85
N ILE A 65 8.33 18.46 14.46
CA ILE A 65 8.37 17.75 13.17
C ILE A 65 7.24 16.72 13.10
N ALA A 66 7.04 15.92 14.15
CA ALA A 66 5.97 14.93 14.21
C ALA A 66 4.57 15.56 14.09
N ALA A 67 4.34 16.71 14.73
CA ALA A 67 3.09 17.46 14.60
C ALA A 67 2.86 17.94 13.15
N GLY A 68 3.92 18.43 12.49
CA GLY A 68 3.87 18.80 11.07
C GLY A 68 3.52 17.62 10.16
N LEU A 69 4.13 16.44 10.39
CA LEU A 69 3.79 15.22 9.64
C LEU A 69 2.35 14.79 9.88
N LEU A 70 1.87 14.84 11.13
CA LEU A 70 0.48 14.51 11.46
C LEU A 70 -0.51 15.45 10.77
N TYR A 71 -0.17 16.73 10.62
CA TYR A 71 -0.98 17.70 9.90
C TYR A 71 -1.13 17.35 8.41
N ILE A 72 -0.03 16.95 7.75
CA ILE A 72 -0.06 16.49 6.35
C ILE A 72 -0.90 15.21 6.21
N VAL A 73 -0.67 14.22 7.07
CA VAL A 73 -1.43 12.96 7.07
C VAL A 73 -2.92 13.22 7.34
N PHE A 74 -3.25 14.12 8.25
CA PHE A 74 -4.63 14.52 8.52
C PHE A 74 -5.30 15.08 7.26
N GLY A 75 -4.63 16.00 6.55
CA GLY A 75 -5.14 16.54 5.29
C GLY A 75 -5.40 15.46 4.22
N ALA A 76 -4.47 14.52 4.07
CA ALA A 76 -4.60 13.41 3.13
C ALA A 76 -5.77 12.45 3.51
N LEU A 77 -5.90 12.11 4.80
CA LEU A 77 -6.98 11.26 5.30
C LEU A 77 -8.34 11.96 5.20
N LEU A 78 -8.41 13.27 5.46
CA LEU A 78 -9.62 14.06 5.29
C LEU A 78 -10.06 14.09 3.81
N LEU A 79 -9.12 14.28 2.89
CA LEU A 79 -9.40 14.22 1.46
C LEU A 79 -9.90 12.82 1.06
N LEU A 80 -9.24 11.75 1.52
CA LEU A 80 -9.67 10.38 1.29
C LEU A 80 -11.08 10.11 1.84
N ALA A 81 -11.36 10.57 3.07
CA ALA A 81 -12.67 10.43 3.69
C ALA A 81 -13.73 11.16 2.88
N THR A 82 -13.43 12.36 2.39
CA THR A 82 -14.31 13.15 1.52
C THR A 82 -14.56 12.47 0.17
N LEU A 83 -13.53 11.91 -0.46
CA LEU A 83 -13.64 11.14 -1.71
C LEU A 83 -14.45 9.84 -1.53
N THR A 84 -14.38 9.26 -0.33
CA THR A 84 -15.15 8.06 0.01
C THR A 84 -16.61 8.40 0.27
N ALA A 85 -16.88 9.45 1.07
CA ALA A 85 -18.22 9.93 1.40
C ALA A 85 -18.98 10.45 0.18
N SER A 86 -18.29 11.13 -0.76
CA SER A 86 -18.87 11.60 -2.03
C SER A 86 -19.11 10.48 -3.06
N GLY A 87 -18.63 9.26 -2.82
CA GLY A 87 -18.71 8.15 -3.77
C GLY A 87 -17.71 8.24 -4.94
N ALA A 88 -16.85 9.26 -4.99
CA ALA A 88 -15.84 9.42 -6.03
C ALA A 88 -14.91 8.20 -6.13
N MET A 89 -14.56 7.60 -4.98
CA MET A 89 -13.73 6.38 -4.94
C MET A 89 -14.38 5.19 -5.66
N VAL A 90 -15.72 5.08 -5.63
CA VAL A 90 -16.47 4.04 -6.34
C VAL A 90 -16.38 4.27 -7.85
N THR A 91 -16.46 5.53 -8.30
CA THR A 91 -16.32 5.90 -9.72
C THR A 91 -14.92 5.60 -10.25
N ILE A 92 -13.88 5.93 -9.49
CA ILE A 92 -12.48 5.61 -9.81
C ILE A 92 -12.32 4.09 -9.95
N ARG A 93 -12.82 3.33 -8.97
CA ARG A 93 -12.80 1.86 -9.00
C ARG A 93 -13.50 1.29 -10.22
N ALA A 94 -14.70 1.77 -10.53
CA ALA A 94 -15.47 1.35 -11.70
C ALA A 94 -14.70 1.61 -13.00
N GLY A 95 -13.96 2.73 -13.06
CA GLY A 95 -13.04 3.05 -14.14
C GLY A 95 -12.00 1.95 -14.38
N PHE A 96 -11.36 1.45 -13.31
CA PHE A 96 -10.34 0.41 -13.42
C PHE A 96 -10.92 -0.95 -13.81
N THR A 97 -12.03 -1.38 -13.19
CA THR A 97 -12.64 -2.69 -13.47
C THR A 97 -13.16 -2.85 -14.90
N ARG A 98 -13.40 -1.74 -15.63
CA ARG A 98 -13.82 -1.77 -17.03
C ARG A 98 -12.68 -2.02 -18.02
N ILE A 99 -11.42 -1.93 -17.58
CA ILE A 99 -10.26 -2.03 -18.48
C ILE A 99 -9.93 -3.48 -18.80
N SER A 100 -9.91 -4.32 -17.77
CA SER A 100 -9.52 -5.72 -17.88
C SER A 100 -10.38 -6.61 -17.00
N PRO A 101 -10.87 -7.75 -17.51
CA PRO A 101 -11.44 -8.79 -16.66
C PRO A 101 -10.37 -9.54 -15.85
N ASP A 102 -9.08 -9.41 -16.21
CA ASP A 102 -7.97 -10.10 -15.54
C ASP A 102 -7.59 -9.42 -14.22
N ARG A 103 -7.63 -10.16 -13.11
CA ARG A 103 -7.32 -9.63 -11.77
C ARG A 103 -5.85 -9.32 -11.57
N ARG A 104 -4.93 -9.97 -12.30
CA ARG A 104 -3.48 -9.68 -12.27
C ARG A 104 -3.23 -8.30 -12.88
N VAL A 105 -3.88 -7.99 -14.00
CA VAL A 105 -3.83 -6.65 -14.62
C VAL A 105 -4.38 -5.59 -13.67
N LEU A 106 -5.55 -5.83 -13.07
CA LEU A 106 -6.12 -4.90 -12.09
C LEU A 106 -5.25 -4.71 -10.85
N ALA A 107 -4.57 -5.77 -10.40
CA ALA A 107 -3.61 -5.69 -9.30
C ALA A 107 -2.45 -4.75 -9.61
N ILE A 108 -1.93 -4.79 -10.83
CA ILE A 108 -0.87 -3.88 -11.29
C ILE A 108 -1.40 -2.44 -11.41
N ILE A 109 -2.56 -2.23 -12.04
CA ILE A 109 -3.09 -0.87 -12.24
C ILE A 109 -3.43 -0.21 -10.90
N ILE A 110 -4.19 -0.89 -10.04
CA ILE A 110 -4.67 -0.31 -8.78
C ILE A 110 -3.54 -0.32 -7.74
N GLY A 111 -2.80 -1.42 -7.66
CA GLY A 111 -1.74 -1.56 -6.69
C GLY A 111 -0.52 -0.74 -7.10
N TRP A 112 0.16 -1.14 -8.16
CA TRP A 112 1.45 -0.55 -8.53
C TRP A 112 1.33 0.91 -8.96
N LEU A 113 0.43 1.23 -9.88
CA LEU A 113 0.35 2.60 -10.43
C LEU A 113 -0.46 3.53 -9.52
N PHE A 114 -1.73 3.21 -9.26
CA PHE A 114 -2.56 4.07 -8.42
C PHE A 114 -2.06 4.10 -6.96
N GLY A 115 -1.62 2.97 -6.40
CA GLY A 115 -1.00 2.93 -5.08
C GLY A 115 0.27 3.78 -5.01
N SER A 116 1.17 3.73 -5.99
CA SER A 116 2.37 4.59 -5.98
C SER A 116 2.02 6.08 -6.09
N PHE A 117 0.98 6.43 -6.86
CA PHE A 117 0.49 7.81 -6.94
C PHE A 117 -0.02 8.30 -5.58
N ILE A 118 -0.81 7.47 -4.90
CA ILE A 118 -1.30 7.76 -3.55
C ILE A 118 -0.15 7.91 -2.56
N GLU A 119 0.86 7.03 -2.59
CA GLU A 119 2.05 7.15 -1.75
C GLU A 119 2.78 8.47 -2.01
N GLY A 120 2.95 8.86 -3.28
CA GLY A 120 3.57 10.14 -3.63
C GLY A 120 2.82 11.35 -3.05
N ALA A 121 1.49 11.32 -3.08
CA ALA A 121 0.66 12.42 -2.57
C ALA A 121 0.60 12.47 -1.03
N SER A 122 0.52 11.31 -0.37
CA SER A 122 0.17 11.22 1.06
C SER A 122 1.30 10.69 1.95
N GLY A 123 2.16 9.82 1.43
CA GLY A 123 3.25 9.16 2.14
C GLY A 123 2.80 8.12 3.17
N PHE A 124 3.76 7.68 3.98
CA PHE A 124 3.56 6.93 5.23
C PHE A 124 2.78 5.61 5.11
N GLY A 125 2.86 4.95 3.96
CA GLY A 125 2.26 3.63 3.75
C GLY A 125 0.74 3.65 3.54
N THR A 126 0.22 4.82 3.15
CA THR A 126 -1.18 5.03 2.79
C THR A 126 -1.74 4.04 1.73
N PRO A 127 -0.97 3.52 0.74
CA PRO A 127 -1.47 2.55 -0.23
C PRO A 127 -2.02 1.29 0.44
N ALA A 128 -1.41 0.80 1.53
CA ALA A 128 -1.93 -0.38 2.22
C ALA A 128 -3.35 -0.13 2.76
N ALA A 129 -3.66 1.10 3.18
CA ALA A 129 -4.97 1.50 3.67
C ALA A 129 -5.99 1.73 2.54
N ILE A 130 -5.58 2.34 1.41
CA ILE A 130 -6.49 2.74 0.33
C ILE A 130 -6.69 1.65 -0.73
N VAL A 131 -5.61 0.97 -1.13
CA VAL A 131 -5.65 -0.06 -2.16
C VAL A 131 -6.44 -1.28 -1.66
N SER A 132 -6.42 -1.55 -0.36
CA SER A 132 -7.12 -2.70 0.24
C SER A 132 -8.64 -2.71 -0.03
N PRO A 133 -9.41 -1.63 0.26
CA PRO A 133 -10.81 -1.50 -0.15
C PRO A 133 -11.05 -1.58 -1.67
N LEU A 134 -10.13 -1.04 -2.48
CA LEU A 134 -10.25 -1.08 -3.94
C LEU A 134 -10.11 -2.51 -4.48
N PHE A 135 -9.18 -3.27 -3.91
CA PHE A 135 -8.97 -4.69 -4.18
C PHE A 135 -10.14 -5.55 -3.72
N ALA A 136 -10.67 -5.33 -2.51
CA ALA A 136 -11.87 -6.03 -2.03
C ALA A 136 -13.08 -5.80 -2.97
N GLY A 137 -13.29 -4.56 -3.42
CA GLY A 137 -14.33 -4.23 -4.40
C GLY A 137 -14.09 -4.83 -5.80
N ALA A 138 -12.83 -5.09 -6.15
CA ALA A 138 -12.43 -5.78 -7.37
C ALA A 138 -12.36 -7.32 -7.21
N ARG A 139 -12.96 -7.88 -6.15
CA ARG A 139 -13.01 -9.32 -5.83
C ARG A 139 -11.65 -9.97 -5.56
N LEU A 140 -10.63 -9.20 -5.20
CA LEU A 140 -9.40 -9.75 -4.64
C LEU A 140 -9.61 -10.13 -3.17
N LEU A 141 -8.97 -11.22 -2.73
CA LEU A 141 -9.01 -11.64 -1.33
C LEU A 141 -8.40 -10.54 -0.42
N ALA A 142 -8.97 -10.31 0.76
CA ALA A 142 -8.52 -9.25 1.68
C ALA A 142 -7.02 -9.37 2.05
N MET A 143 -6.51 -10.59 2.23
CA MET A 143 -5.08 -10.81 2.50
C MET A 143 -4.18 -10.60 1.28
N ALA A 144 -4.67 -10.94 0.09
CA ALA A 144 -4.01 -10.61 -1.16
C ALA A 144 -3.90 -9.10 -1.33
N ALA A 145 -4.90 -8.38 -0.84
CA ALA A 145 -4.95 -6.94 -0.91
C ALA A 145 -3.93 -6.24 0.01
N VAL A 146 -3.83 -6.71 1.26
CA VAL A 146 -2.83 -6.24 2.23
C VAL A 146 -1.42 -6.56 1.74
N MET A 147 -1.17 -7.81 1.31
CA MET A 147 0.13 -8.21 0.76
C MET A 147 0.52 -7.33 -0.43
N GLY A 148 -0.41 -7.11 -1.38
CA GLY A 148 -0.14 -6.26 -2.52
C GLY A 148 0.18 -4.82 -2.13
N GLY A 149 -0.61 -4.23 -1.22
CA GLY A 149 -0.37 -2.89 -0.70
C GLY A 149 0.98 -2.72 0.00
N LEU A 150 1.50 -3.78 0.63
CA LEU A 150 2.83 -3.78 1.26
C LEU A 150 3.95 -3.98 0.24
N VAL A 151 3.81 -4.93 -0.69
CA VAL A 151 4.84 -5.20 -1.72
C VAL A 151 5.12 -3.96 -2.55
N ILE A 152 4.07 -3.24 -2.96
CA ILE A 152 4.20 -2.08 -3.84
C ILE A 152 4.95 -0.91 -3.16
N GLN A 153 4.92 -0.82 -1.84
CA GLN A 153 5.64 0.23 -1.11
C GLN A 153 7.17 0.12 -1.22
N SER A 154 7.70 -0.94 -1.83
CA SER A 154 9.15 -1.10 -2.01
C SER A 154 9.80 -0.04 -2.93
N THR A 155 9.04 0.70 -3.74
CA THR A 155 9.56 1.67 -4.72
C THR A 155 9.16 3.13 -4.43
N PRO A 156 7.89 3.49 -4.19
CA PRO A 156 7.50 4.89 -4.12
C PRO A 156 7.79 5.59 -2.77
N VAL A 157 8.13 4.85 -1.71
CA VAL A 157 8.16 5.37 -0.33
C VAL A 157 9.16 6.49 -0.08
N SER A 158 10.36 6.44 -0.69
CA SER A 158 11.40 7.45 -0.44
C SER A 158 11.04 8.85 -0.94
N PHE A 159 10.05 8.94 -1.83
CA PHE A 159 9.52 10.21 -2.35
C PHE A 159 8.07 10.45 -1.93
N GLY A 160 7.60 9.73 -0.90
CA GLY A 160 6.27 9.86 -0.35
C GLY A 160 6.05 11.21 0.34
N ALA A 161 4.79 11.65 0.39
CA ALA A 161 4.40 12.96 0.90
C ALA A 161 5.26 14.08 0.32
N VAL A 162 5.40 14.09 -1.01
CA VAL A 162 6.16 15.10 -1.76
C VAL A 162 7.63 15.17 -1.32
N GLY A 163 8.32 14.03 -1.25
CA GLY A 163 9.76 13.98 -0.99
C GLY A 163 10.19 14.15 0.48
N THR A 164 9.26 14.18 1.44
CA THR A 164 9.60 14.40 2.86
C THR A 164 10.67 13.46 3.45
N PRO A 165 10.80 12.17 3.08
CA PRO A 165 11.88 11.33 3.61
C PRO A 165 13.27 11.85 3.24
N ILE A 166 13.43 12.45 2.05
CA ILE A 166 14.70 13.04 1.62
C ILE A 166 14.83 14.47 2.15
N LEU A 167 13.81 15.29 1.95
CA LEU A 167 13.85 16.73 2.24
C LEU A 167 13.84 17.05 3.73
N VAL A 168 13.26 16.18 4.57
CA VAL A 168 13.23 16.35 6.02
C VAL A 168 14.11 15.30 6.69
N GLY A 169 13.95 14.03 6.31
CA GLY A 169 14.69 12.93 6.95
C GLY A 169 16.19 12.98 6.68
N VAL A 170 16.58 12.85 5.40
CA VAL A 170 18.00 12.86 5.01
C VAL A 170 18.61 14.24 5.27
N ALA A 171 17.92 15.32 4.90
CA ALA A 171 18.40 16.68 5.14
C ALA A 171 18.68 16.96 6.62
N GLY A 172 17.78 16.56 7.52
CA GLY A 172 17.94 16.74 8.97
C GLY A 172 19.11 15.92 9.55
N GLY A 173 19.39 14.75 8.97
CA GLY A 173 20.53 13.92 9.39
C GLY A 173 21.89 14.41 8.87
N LEU A 174 21.92 15.16 7.77
CA LEU A 174 23.15 15.67 7.15
C LEU A 174 23.46 17.13 7.52
N GLY A 175 22.43 17.92 7.86
CA GLY A 175 22.56 19.34 8.16
C GLY A 175 23.37 19.63 9.43
N GLY A 176 24.17 20.70 9.41
CA GLY A 176 24.94 21.17 10.57
C GLY A 176 26.15 20.33 10.96
N SER A 177 26.51 19.32 10.15
CA SER A 177 27.71 18.51 10.36
C SER A 177 28.93 19.16 9.68
N PRO A 178 30.00 19.52 10.42
CA PRO A 178 31.21 20.08 9.83
C PRO A 178 31.87 19.15 8.80
N ALA A 179 31.74 17.83 8.98
CA ALA A 179 32.27 16.85 8.05
C ALA A 179 31.52 16.85 6.71
N VAL A 180 30.20 17.04 6.75
CA VAL A 180 29.37 17.16 5.54
C VAL A 180 29.68 18.48 4.84
N GLU A 181 29.79 19.58 5.57
CA GLU A 181 30.13 20.90 5.00
C GLU A 181 31.50 20.89 4.30
N ALA A 182 32.52 20.28 4.92
CA ALA A 182 33.83 20.12 4.29
C ALA A 182 33.77 19.27 3.01
N HIS A 183 32.99 18.19 3.02
CA HIS A 183 32.80 17.35 1.84
C HIS A 183 32.07 18.09 0.71
N LEU A 184 31.02 18.85 1.03
CA LEU A 184 30.29 19.67 0.08
C LEU A 184 31.17 20.75 -0.54
N ALA A 185 32.05 21.37 0.26
CA ALA A 185 33.02 22.35 -0.22
C ALA A 185 34.01 21.74 -1.24
N ILE A 186 34.50 20.53 -0.99
CA ILE A 186 35.36 19.79 -1.93
C ILE A 186 34.63 19.51 -3.26
N LEU A 187 33.35 19.15 -3.18
CA LEU A 187 32.53 18.86 -4.35
C LEU A 187 32.03 20.12 -5.08
N GLY A 188 32.20 21.31 -4.49
CA GLY A 188 31.63 22.55 -5.01
C GLY A 188 30.10 22.54 -5.06
N MET A 189 29.44 21.80 -4.16
CA MET A 189 27.99 21.62 -4.15
C MET A 189 27.33 22.24 -2.92
N SER A 190 26.09 22.70 -3.09
CA SER A 190 25.22 23.07 -1.97
C SER A 190 24.54 21.84 -1.36
N LEU A 191 24.08 21.93 -0.11
CA LEU A 191 23.30 20.85 0.52
C LEU A 191 22.03 20.49 -0.29
N PRO A 192 21.21 21.45 -0.79
CA PRO A 192 20.07 21.12 -1.65
C PRO A 192 20.45 20.36 -2.92
N SER A 193 21.52 20.76 -3.62
CA SER A 193 22.00 20.02 -4.81
C SER A 193 22.48 18.62 -4.46
N TYR A 194 23.11 18.44 -3.29
CA TYR A 194 23.54 17.14 -2.82
C TYR A 194 22.35 16.23 -2.47
N LEU A 195 21.31 16.78 -1.83
CA LEU A 195 20.06 16.05 -1.57
C LEU A 195 19.34 15.64 -2.87
N ALA A 196 19.34 16.50 -3.88
CA ALA A 196 18.82 16.15 -5.21
C ALA A 196 19.63 14.99 -5.84
N ALA A 197 20.96 15.02 -5.73
CA ALA A 197 21.82 13.93 -6.21
C ALA A 197 21.55 12.60 -5.45
N ILE A 198 21.38 12.65 -4.14
CA ILE A 198 20.95 11.49 -3.33
C ILE A 198 19.59 11.00 -3.82
N GLY A 199 18.65 11.91 -4.07
CA GLY A 199 17.33 11.59 -4.63
C GLY A 199 17.43 10.86 -5.96
N VAL A 200 18.30 11.29 -6.88
CA VAL A 200 18.53 10.58 -8.14
C VAL A 200 19.08 9.18 -7.90
N GLN A 201 20.06 9.01 -7.01
CA GLN A 201 20.63 7.69 -6.69
C GLN A 201 19.59 6.74 -6.10
N VAL A 202 18.78 7.24 -5.15
CA VAL A 202 17.66 6.48 -4.56
C VAL A 202 16.65 6.12 -5.64
N ALA A 203 16.31 7.06 -6.54
CA ALA A 203 15.37 6.81 -7.62
C ALA A 203 15.87 5.73 -8.58
N ILE A 204 17.15 5.73 -8.92
CA ILE A 204 17.77 4.71 -9.77
C ILE A 204 17.71 3.34 -9.09
N LEU A 205 18.12 3.25 -7.81
CA LEU A 205 18.06 2.00 -7.05
C LEU A 205 16.62 1.45 -7.00
N HIS A 206 15.67 2.33 -6.70
CA HIS A 206 14.25 2.01 -6.67
C HIS A 206 13.71 1.61 -8.04
N ALA A 207 14.17 2.22 -9.13
CA ALA A 207 13.76 1.86 -10.49
C ALA A 207 14.31 0.49 -10.90
N LEU A 208 15.55 0.16 -10.53
CA LEU A 208 16.17 -1.14 -10.80
C LEU A 208 15.36 -2.26 -10.12
N VAL A 209 15.12 -2.14 -8.82
CA VAL A 209 14.30 -3.13 -8.07
C VAL A 209 12.86 -3.08 -8.54
N GLY A 210 12.30 -1.88 -8.69
CA GLY A 210 10.93 -1.60 -9.08
C GLY A 210 10.55 -2.24 -10.42
N THR A 211 11.48 -2.37 -11.36
CA THR A 211 11.27 -3.01 -12.67
C THR A 211 10.64 -4.40 -12.55
N LEU A 212 10.98 -5.16 -11.51
CA LEU A 212 10.48 -6.51 -11.28
C LEU A 212 9.32 -6.57 -10.29
N LEU A 213 9.00 -5.48 -9.59
CA LEU A 213 8.01 -5.46 -8.51
C LEU A 213 6.57 -5.76 -8.98
N PRO A 214 6.07 -5.21 -10.11
CA PRO A 214 4.77 -5.61 -10.63
C PRO A 214 4.67 -7.09 -10.96
N LEU A 215 5.75 -7.67 -11.49
CA LEU A 215 5.82 -9.11 -11.81
C LEU A 215 5.87 -9.95 -10.53
N PHE A 216 6.70 -9.54 -9.58
CA PHE A 216 6.79 -10.17 -8.26
C PHE A 216 5.42 -10.15 -7.55
N LEU A 217 4.72 -9.01 -7.56
CA LEU A 217 3.38 -8.85 -7.01
C LEU A 217 2.41 -9.90 -7.60
N VAL A 218 2.30 -10.00 -8.92
CA VAL A 218 1.35 -10.95 -9.55
C VAL A 218 1.76 -12.41 -9.35
N CYS A 219 3.06 -12.71 -9.29
CA CYS A 219 3.56 -14.03 -8.89
C CYS A 219 3.15 -14.36 -7.46
N MET A 220 3.32 -13.45 -6.51
CA MET A 220 2.88 -13.64 -5.12
C MET A 220 1.37 -13.81 -5.02
N LEU A 221 0.59 -13.02 -5.76
CA LEU A 221 -0.87 -13.11 -5.79
C LEU A 221 -1.34 -14.48 -6.29
N THR A 222 -0.80 -14.94 -7.41
CA THR A 222 -1.18 -16.22 -8.04
C THR A 222 -0.66 -17.43 -7.26
N GLY A 223 0.56 -17.36 -6.73
CA GLY A 223 1.18 -18.43 -5.95
C GLY A 223 0.52 -18.62 -4.58
N PHE A 224 0.26 -17.55 -3.83
CA PHE A 224 -0.32 -17.70 -2.49
C PHE A 224 -1.84 -17.74 -2.47
N PHE A 225 -2.52 -17.00 -3.35
CA PHE A 225 -3.97 -16.81 -3.28
C PHE A 225 -4.70 -17.29 -4.53
N GLY A 226 -3.98 -17.69 -5.58
CA GLY A 226 -4.57 -18.22 -6.80
C GLY A 226 -5.22 -19.59 -6.59
N ARG A 227 -6.18 -19.93 -7.46
CA ARG A 227 -6.91 -21.21 -7.40
C ARG A 227 -5.98 -22.41 -7.40
N ASN A 228 -4.96 -22.39 -8.24
CA ASN A 228 -3.99 -23.47 -8.40
C ASN A 228 -2.72 -23.26 -7.57
N ARG A 229 -2.61 -22.15 -6.82
CA ARG A 229 -1.44 -21.76 -6.02
C ARG A 229 -0.12 -21.88 -6.79
N ASN A 230 -0.10 -21.37 -8.02
CA ASN A 230 0.99 -21.55 -8.97
C ASN A 230 1.56 -20.21 -9.40
N PHE A 231 2.84 -19.96 -9.05
CA PHE A 231 3.56 -18.74 -9.42
C PHE A 231 3.73 -18.57 -10.94
N ARG A 232 3.68 -19.66 -11.72
CA ARG A 232 3.77 -19.60 -13.19
C ARG A 232 2.63 -18.81 -13.81
N GLU A 233 1.44 -18.84 -13.20
CA GLU A 233 0.31 -18.03 -13.65
C GLU A 233 0.63 -16.53 -13.54
N GLY A 234 1.37 -16.10 -12.52
CA GLY A 234 1.86 -14.71 -12.44
C GLY A 234 2.91 -14.41 -13.51
N LEU A 235 3.78 -15.38 -13.81
CA LEU A 235 4.85 -15.21 -14.78
C LEU A 235 4.31 -15.07 -16.22
N GLU A 236 3.16 -15.65 -16.55
CA GLU A 236 2.54 -15.53 -17.88
C GLU A 236 2.26 -14.08 -18.31
N ILE A 237 2.03 -13.18 -17.36
CA ILE A 237 1.73 -11.77 -17.62
C ILE A 237 2.98 -10.86 -17.53
N TRP A 238 4.17 -11.45 -17.58
CA TRP A 238 5.44 -10.71 -17.53
C TRP A 238 5.55 -9.53 -18.51
N PRO A 239 5.05 -9.57 -19.77
CA PRO A 239 5.22 -8.45 -20.69
C PRO A 239 4.45 -7.22 -20.21
N PHE A 240 3.22 -7.42 -19.74
CA PHE A 240 2.40 -6.35 -19.18
C PHE A 240 2.97 -5.81 -17.87
N ALA A 241 3.49 -6.71 -17.02
CA ALA A 241 4.09 -6.33 -15.75
C ALA A 241 5.35 -5.48 -15.94
N LEU A 242 6.28 -5.89 -16.80
CA LEU A 242 7.47 -5.12 -17.11
C LEU A 242 7.13 -3.80 -17.81
N PHE A 243 6.22 -3.82 -18.78
CA PHE A 243 5.75 -2.60 -19.43
C PHE A 243 5.16 -1.61 -18.41
N SER A 244 4.28 -2.07 -17.53
CA SER A 244 3.68 -1.23 -16.49
C SER A 244 4.70 -0.71 -15.49
N SER A 245 5.72 -1.52 -15.20
CA SER A 245 6.82 -1.08 -14.37
C SER A 245 7.61 0.04 -15.03
N LEU A 246 8.08 -0.15 -16.25
CA LEU A 246 8.89 0.82 -16.98
C LEU A 246 8.12 2.11 -17.28
N ALA A 247 6.82 2.00 -17.55
CA ALA A 247 5.93 3.15 -17.74
C ALA A 247 5.88 4.06 -16.51
N MET A 248 6.11 3.54 -15.30
CA MET A 248 6.26 4.33 -14.09
C MET A 248 7.72 4.69 -13.79
N THR A 249 8.62 3.70 -13.78
CA THR A 249 10.00 3.88 -13.28
C THR A 249 10.84 4.80 -14.16
N ILE A 250 10.62 4.81 -15.48
CA ILE A 250 11.34 5.73 -16.37
C ILE A 250 10.93 7.19 -16.09
N PRO A 251 9.65 7.59 -16.16
CA PRO A 251 9.25 8.94 -15.77
C PRO A 251 9.62 9.29 -14.33
N TYR A 252 9.54 8.34 -13.41
CA TYR A 252 9.94 8.51 -12.01
C TYR A 252 11.41 8.95 -11.87
N VAL A 253 12.35 8.27 -12.55
CA VAL A 253 13.77 8.67 -12.55
C VAL A 253 13.98 10.01 -13.25
N LEU A 254 13.31 10.24 -14.38
CA LEU A 254 13.42 11.51 -15.10
C LEU A 254 12.94 12.68 -14.23
N VAL A 255 11.84 12.52 -13.51
CA VAL A 255 11.35 13.53 -12.56
C VAL A 255 12.37 13.75 -11.45
N ALA A 256 12.98 12.70 -10.90
CA ALA A 256 14.04 12.86 -9.90
C ALA A 256 15.25 13.66 -10.43
N VAL A 257 15.63 13.43 -11.69
CA VAL A 257 16.76 14.10 -12.34
C VAL A 257 16.46 15.57 -12.66
N PHE A 258 15.27 15.86 -13.20
CA PHE A 258 14.95 17.19 -13.72
C PHE A 258 14.21 18.10 -12.73
N LEU A 259 13.41 17.53 -11.83
CA LEU A 259 12.55 18.28 -10.92
C LEU A 259 12.96 18.13 -9.45
N GLY A 260 13.79 17.14 -9.10
CA GLY A 260 14.20 16.87 -7.73
C GLY A 260 13.38 15.78 -7.02
N PRO A 261 13.60 15.56 -5.72
CA PRO A 261 13.01 14.47 -4.94
C PRO A 261 11.53 14.69 -4.55
N GLU A 262 10.93 15.82 -4.89
CA GLU A 262 9.58 16.19 -4.47
C GLU A 262 8.52 15.31 -5.15
N PHE A 263 8.63 15.16 -6.47
CA PHE A 263 7.55 14.60 -7.30
C PHE A 263 7.78 13.22 -7.96
N PRO A 264 8.90 12.47 -7.80
CA PRO A 264 9.13 11.21 -8.52
C PRO A 264 7.97 10.22 -8.41
N SER A 265 7.54 9.88 -7.19
CA SER A 265 6.45 8.91 -6.96
C SER A 265 5.10 9.39 -7.48
N LEU A 266 4.80 10.69 -7.32
CA LEU A 266 3.53 11.27 -7.74
C LEU A 266 3.40 11.31 -9.26
N LEU A 267 4.34 12.00 -9.93
CA LEU A 267 4.29 12.21 -11.37
C LEU A 267 4.66 10.93 -12.13
N GLY A 268 5.64 10.17 -11.66
CA GLY A 268 6.03 8.91 -12.26
C GLY A 268 4.86 7.92 -12.31
N ALA A 269 4.13 7.79 -11.20
CA ALA A 269 2.95 6.94 -11.14
C ALA A 269 1.77 7.48 -11.95
N LEU A 270 1.54 8.79 -11.97
CA LEU A 270 0.47 9.39 -12.77
C LEU A 270 0.70 9.21 -14.28
N ILE A 271 1.93 9.46 -14.75
CA ILE A 271 2.33 9.25 -16.14
C ILE A 271 2.24 7.76 -16.49
N GLY A 272 2.78 6.88 -15.62
CA GLY A 272 2.70 5.43 -15.81
C GLY A 272 1.26 4.92 -15.86
N LEU A 273 0.40 5.43 -14.98
CA LEU A 273 -1.03 5.12 -15.00
C LEU A 273 -1.65 5.55 -16.33
N ALA A 274 -1.43 6.78 -16.80
CA ALA A 274 -1.96 7.24 -18.08
C ALA A 274 -1.49 6.36 -19.26
N LEU A 275 -0.19 6.04 -19.33
CA LEU A 275 0.39 5.20 -20.38
C LEU A 275 -0.18 3.79 -20.37
N VAL A 276 -0.25 3.15 -19.20
CA VAL A 276 -0.74 1.78 -19.05
C VAL A 276 -2.24 1.70 -19.32
N MET A 277 -3.01 2.66 -18.84
CA MET A 277 -4.45 2.75 -19.11
C MET A 277 -4.71 2.86 -20.62
N LEU A 278 -3.92 3.66 -21.34
CA LEU A 278 -4.04 3.83 -22.79
C LEU A 278 -3.63 2.55 -23.54
N ALA A 279 -2.51 1.93 -23.15
CA ALA A 279 -2.02 0.69 -23.74
C ALA A 279 -2.97 -0.48 -23.52
N ALA A 280 -3.49 -0.64 -22.30
CA ALA A 280 -4.45 -1.68 -21.93
C ALA A 280 -5.77 -1.54 -22.70
N ARG A 281 -6.27 -0.31 -22.89
CA ARG A 281 -7.45 -0.04 -23.73
C ARG A 281 -7.25 -0.44 -25.19
N ARG A 282 -6.01 -0.39 -25.69
CA ARG A 282 -5.64 -0.85 -27.03
C ARG A 282 -5.30 -2.34 -27.10
N GLY A 283 -5.42 -3.07 -25.99
CA GLY A 283 -5.11 -4.50 -25.92
C GLY A 283 -3.61 -4.83 -25.91
N LEU A 284 -2.72 -3.84 -25.74
CA LEU A 284 -1.28 -4.05 -25.80
C LEU A 284 -0.79 -4.83 -24.57
N PHE A 285 0.00 -5.89 -24.81
CA PHE A 285 0.54 -6.80 -23.79
C PHE A 285 -0.50 -7.50 -22.90
N MET A 286 -1.79 -7.44 -23.24
CA MET A 286 -2.85 -8.05 -22.44
C MET A 286 -2.80 -9.59 -22.52
N PRO A 287 -3.12 -10.30 -21.42
CA PRO A 287 -3.17 -11.76 -21.42
C PRO A 287 -4.31 -12.26 -22.31
N ARG A 288 -4.08 -13.37 -23.03
CA ARG A 288 -5.09 -13.98 -23.90
C ARG A 288 -6.25 -14.61 -23.12
N THR A 289 -5.93 -15.18 -21.96
CA THR A 289 -6.87 -15.84 -21.06
C THR A 289 -7.00 -15.02 -19.77
N PRO A 290 -8.20 -14.49 -19.45
CA PRO A 290 -8.41 -13.78 -18.21
C PRO A 290 -8.22 -14.70 -17.02
N TRP A 291 -7.49 -14.22 -16.02
CA TRP A 291 -7.31 -14.89 -14.74
C TRP A 291 -8.17 -14.24 -13.66
N ASP A 292 -8.86 -15.05 -12.85
CA ASP A 292 -9.66 -14.60 -11.71
C ASP A 292 -9.37 -15.48 -10.48
N PHE A 293 -9.60 -14.91 -9.30
CA PHE A 293 -9.70 -15.69 -8.07
C PHE A 293 -10.94 -16.59 -8.18
N SER A 294 -10.93 -17.78 -7.55
CA SER A 294 -12.06 -18.74 -7.58
C SER A 294 -13.43 -18.07 -7.43
N PRO A 295 -14.50 -18.58 -8.06
CA PRO A 295 -15.81 -17.95 -8.00
C PRO A 295 -16.25 -17.79 -6.53
N PRO A 296 -16.93 -16.68 -6.19
CA PRO A 296 -17.37 -16.44 -4.82
C PRO A 296 -18.13 -17.68 -4.33
N SER A 297 -17.74 -18.20 -3.16
CA SER A 297 -18.62 -19.06 -2.40
C SER A 297 -19.96 -18.36 -2.37
N CYS A 298 -20.98 -19.01 -2.96
CA CYS A 298 -22.34 -18.49 -3.00
C CYS A 298 -22.66 -17.94 -1.61
N VAL A 299 -22.76 -16.62 -1.47
CA VAL A 299 -23.24 -16.03 -0.22
C VAL A 299 -24.65 -16.57 -0.09
N ARG A 300 -24.84 -17.50 0.85
CA ARG A 300 -26.18 -17.90 1.28
C ARG A 300 -26.76 -16.68 1.99
N GLU A 301 -27.46 -15.83 1.26
CA GLU A 301 -28.44 -14.96 1.88
C GLU A 301 -29.48 -15.88 2.54
N PRO A 302 -29.70 -15.81 3.87
CA PRO A 302 -30.86 -16.46 4.46
C PRO A 302 -32.10 -15.75 3.91
N ASP A 303 -32.87 -16.42 3.05
CA ASP A 303 -34.19 -15.94 2.69
C ASP A 303 -35.06 -15.94 3.95
N ALA A 304 -35.41 -14.75 4.44
CA ALA A 304 -36.20 -14.57 5.65
C ALA A 304 -37.69 -14.96 5.47
N ARG A 305 -38.10 -15.49 4.31
CA ARG A 305 -39.52 -15.71 4.02
C ARG A 305 -39.90 -17.11 3.54
N THR A 306 -38.95 -17.99 3.24
CA THR A 306 -39.28 -19.34 2.77
C THR A 306 -38.21 -20.36 3.20
N SER A 307 -38.60 -21.38 3.95
CA SER A 307 -37.77 -22.52 4.38
C SER A 307 -37.38 -23.47 3.22
N ARG A 308 -37.22 -22.94 2.02
CA ARG A 308 -36.84 -23.67 0.80
C ARG A 308 -35.56 -23.07 0.23
N THR A 309 -34.46 -23.81 0.36
CA THR A 309 -33.19 -23.51 -0.31
C THR A 309 -33.35 -23.62 -1.83
N LEU A 310 -33.70 -22.52 -2.49
CA LEU A 310 -33.63 -22.42 -3.94
C LEU A 310 -32.18 -22.17 -4.37
N ARG A 311 -31.56 -23.18 -4.99
CA ARG A 311 -30.32 -23.02 -5.78
C ARG A 311 -30.64 -22.11 -6.97
N ARG A 312 -30.51 -20.79 -6.81
CA ARG A 312 -30.54 -19.88 -7.96
C ARG A 312 -29.13 -19.69 -8.52
N CYS A 313 -28.55 -20.78 -9.01
CA CYS A 313 -27.46 -20.68 -9.98
C CYS A 313 -28.12 -20.31 -11.32
N ARG A 314 -28.14 -19.03 -11.68
CA ARG A 314 -28.36 -18.67 -13.09
C ARG A 314 -27.10 -19.04 -13.88
N SER A 315 -26.99 -20.33 -14.20
CA SER A 315 -26.36 -20.76 -15.45
C SER A 315 -27.49 -20.95 -16.44
N ALA A 316 -27.47 -20.22 -17.54
CA ALA A 316 -28.41 -20.44 -18.64
C ALA A 316 -27.72 -20.08 -19.97
N PRO A 317 -28.04 -20.77 -21.06
CA PRO A 317 -27.08 -21.59 -21.79
C PRO A 317 -26.92 -21.16 -23.26
N THR A 318 -25.99 -21.85 -23.94
CA THR A 318 -25.89 -22.00 -25.39
C THR A 318 -27.25 -22.29 -26.05
N GLY A 319 -27.46 -21.71 -27.23
CA GLY A 319 -28.78 -21.40 -27.77
C GLY A 319 -29.67 -22.55 -28.24
N VAL A 320 -30.97 -22.22 -28.34
CA VAL A 320 -31.99 -22.83 -29.21
C VAL A 320 -32.99 -21.73 -29.59
N ARG A 321 -33.45 -21.71 -30.84
CA ARG A 321 -34.43 -20.78 -31.45
C ARG A 321 -35.90 -21.07 -31.03
N ARG A 322 -36.75 -20.05 -31.29
CA ARG A 322 -38.24 -19.98 -31.36
C ARG A 322 -38.93 -19.76 -29.99
N SER A 323 -40.01 -18.99 -29.82
CA SER A 323 -41.01 -18.36 -30.71
C SER A 323 -41.65 -17.15 -29.98
N ALA A 324 -42.40 -16.34 -30.72
CA ALA A 324 -43.14 -15.14 -30.30
C ALA A 324 -44.41 -15.40 -29.46
N ALA A 325 -44.98 -14.28 -28.95
CA ALA A 325 -46.20 -14.08 -28.14
C ALA A 325 -45.97 -14.28 -26.62
N ASP A 326 -46.28 -13.36 -25.70
CA ASP A 326 -47.57 -12.70 -25.49
C ASP A 326 -47.49 -11.51 -24.47
N SER A 327 -48.45 -10.59 -24.62
CA SER A 327 -49.11 -9.68 -23.66
C SER A 327 -48.37 -8.95 -22.51
N ARG A 328 -48.35 -7.61 -22.65
CA ARG A 328 -48.72 -6.55 -21.67
C ARG A 328 -48.81 -6.92 -20.17
N MET A 329 -48.02 -6.26 -19.31
CA MET A 329 -48.53 -5.67 -18.05
C MET A 329 -47.54 -4.70 -17.38
N GLY A 330 -48.00 -3.47 -17.11
CA GLY A 330 -47.76 -2.71 -15.86
C GLY A 330 -46.42 -2.03 -15.64
N CYS A 331 -46.30 -0.78 -16.07
CA CYS A 331 -45.35 0.18 -15.49
C CYS A 331 -45.88 0.59 -14.10
N ARG A 332 -45.18 0.23 -13.01
CA ARG A 332 -45.39 0.82 -11.66
C ARG A 332 -44.16 1.60 -11.26
N THR A 333 -44.37 2.89 -11.01
CA THR A 333 -43.45 3.81 -10.35
C THR A 333 -43.34 3.44 -8.87
N GLU A 334 -42.19 2.95 -8.43
CA GLU A 334 -41.86 2.78 -7.01
C GLU A 334 -40.98 3.95 -6.53
N GLY A 335 -41.36 4.48 -5.37
CA GLY A 335 -40.90 5.75 -4.80
C GLY A 335 -39.44 5.79 -4.37
N ARG A 336 -38.96 7.04 -4.21
CA ARG A 336 -37.63 7.39 -3.68
C ARG A 336 -37.35 6.69 -2.34
N PRO A 337 -36.17 6.09 -2.10
CA PRO A 337 -35.78 5.67 -0.76
C PRO A 337 -35.46 6.89 0.10
N ALA A 338 -35.96 6.88 1.34
CA ALA A 338 -35.72 7.87 2.38
C ALA A 338 -34.24 7.97 2.77
N GLU A 339 -33.81 9.18 3.12
CA GLU A 339 -32.49 9.50 3.65
C GLU A 339 -32.16 8.66 4.91
N THR A 340 -31.20 7.76 4.79
CA THR A 340 -30.56 7.13 5.95
C THR A 340 -29.61 8.11 6.60
N SER A 341 -29.88 8.48 7.85
CA SER A 341 -29.04 9.35 8.66
C SER A 341 -27.66 8.74 8.92
N VAL A 342 -26.64 9.60 9.02
CA VAL A 342 -25.22 9.28 9.22
C VAL A 342 -24.97 8.33 10.42
N ASN A 343 -25.83 8.39 11.44
CA ASN A 343 -25.71 7.55 12.63
C ASN A 343 -25.97 6.05 12.35
N ALA A 344 -26.89 5.72 11.43
CA ALA A 344 -27.22 4.33 11.10
C ALA A 344 -26.09 3.61 10.32
N VAL A 345 -25.23 4.38 9.63
CA VAL A 345 -24.05 3.85 8.93
C VAL A 345 -22.91 3.60 9.92
N TRP A 346 -22.75 4.49 10.92
CA TRP A 346 -21.74 4.36 11.97
C TRP A 346 -22.00 3.13 12.87
N ASP A 347 -23.26 2.88 13.23
CA ASP A 347 -23.64 1.73 14.05
C ASP A 347 -23.45 0.39 13.32
N LYS A 348 -23.72 0.34 12.01
CA LYS A 348 -23.44 -0.86 11.19
C LYS A 348 -21.94 -1.14 11.05
N MET A 349 -21.09 -0.11 11.01
CA MET A 349 -19.63 -0.27 11.02
C MET A 349 -19.09 -0.74 12.37
N GLN A 350 -19.69 -0.32 13.48
CA GLN A 350 -19.34 -0.79 14.82
C GLN A 350 -19.73 -2.26 15.03
N ALA A 351 -20.93 -2.67 14.59
CA ALA A 351 -21.41 -4.04 14.70
C ALA A 351 -20.56 -5.05 13.90
N GLY A 352 -20.02 -4.65 12.73
CA GLY A 352 -19.13 -5.48 11.93
C GLY A 352 -17.76 -5.78 12.58
N ARG A 353 -17.30 -4.93 13.52
CA ARG A 353 -16.06 -5.16 14.27
C ARG A 353 -16.22 -6.21 15.38
N ALA A 354 -17.42 -6.35 15.96
CA ALA A 354 -17.66 -7.32 17.05
C ALA A 354 -17.66 -8.77 16.56
N VAL A 355 -18.11 -9.03 15.33
CA VAL A 355 -18.17 -10.38 14.75
C VAL A 355 -16.77 -10.90 14.37
N TYR A 356 -15.79 -10.02 14.12
CA TYR A 356 -14.45 -10.40 13.69
C TYR A 356 -13.48 -10.70 14.84
N TRP A 357 -13.79 -10.25 16.07
CA TRP A 357 -12.93 -10.41 17.25
C TRP A 357 -13.41 -11.47 18.25
N SER A 358 -14.60 -12.06 18.06
CA SER A 358 -15.14 -13.07 18.99
C SER A 358 -14.60 -14.50 18.78
N ASP A 359 -13.94 -14.80 17.66
CA ASP A 359 -13.46 -16.16 17.36
C ASP A 359 -11.94 -16.33 17.55
N ARG A 360 -11.45 -15.87 18.71
CA ARG A 360 -10.05 -16.08 19.14
C ARG A 360 -9.77 -17.54 19.56
N SER A 361 -10.82 -18.32 19.82
CA SER A 361 -10.74 -19.73 20.24
C SER A 361 -10.40 -20.72 19.13
N ARG A 362 -10.68 -20.41 17.85
CA ARG A 362 -10.31 -21.28 16.71
C ARG A 362 -8.84 -21.19 16.29
N TRP A 363 -8.12 -20.16 16.73
CA TRP A 363 -6.72 -19.95 16.36
C TRP A 363 -5.74 -20.79 17.20
N ASN A 364 -6.11 -21.11 18.45
CA ASN A 364 -5.26 -21.93 19.32
C ASN A 364 -5.34 -23.45 19.02
N SER A 365 -6.25 -23.89 18.15
CA SER A 365 -6.45 -25.32 17.85
C SER A 365 -5.74 -25.84 16.60
N MET A 366 -4.91 -25.05 15.93
CA MET A 366 -4.20 -25.47 14.69
C MET A 366 -2.68 -25.67 14.84
N HIS A 367 -2.14 -25.53 16.05
CA HIS A 367 -0.74 -25.90 16.34
C HIS A 367 -0.65 -26.72 17.63
N ALA A 368 -0.86 -28.03 17.50
CA ALA A 368 -0.42 -29.00 18.50
C ALA A 368 0.21 -30.20 17.77
N PRO A 369 1.54 -30.38 17.82
CA PRO A 369 2.13 -31.70 17.77
C PRO A 369 2.16 -32.28 19.18
N ALA A 370 1.73 -33.54 19.26
CA ALA A 370 1.78 -34.37 20.43
C ALA A 370 3.21 -34.55 20.97
N CYS A 371 3.37 -34.45 22.30
CA CYS A 371 4.32 -35.17 23.17
C CYS A 371 3.95 -34.76 24.62
N ALA A 372 3.14 -35.54 25.33
CA ALA A 372 3.55 -36.67 26.17
C ALA A 372 4.43 -36.23 27.36
N GLY A 373 3.78 -36.09 28.53
CA GLY A 373 4.25 -36.38 29.89
C GLY A 373 5.59 -35.80 30.37
N TRP A 374 5.54 -35.05 31.47
CA TRP A 374 6.01 -35.46 32.81
C TRP A 374 5.61 -34.36 33.82
N ARG A 375 5.56 -34.74 35.09
CA ARG A 375 4.94 -34.06 36.24
C ARG A 375 5.45 -32.65 36.54
#